data_AF-A0A428KQJ2-F1
#
_entry.id   AF-A0A428KQJ2-F1
#
_cell.length_a   1.000
_cell.length_b   1.000
_cell.length_c   1.000
_cell.angle_alpha   90.00
_cell.angle_beta   90.00
_cell.angle_gamma   90.00
#
_symmetry.space_group_name_H-M   'P 1'
#
loop_
_entity.id
_entity.type
_entity.pdbx_description
1 polymer ?
#
loop_
_entity_poly.entity_id
_entity_poly.type
_entity_poly.pdbx_seq_one_letter_code
_entity_poly.pdbx_strand_id
1 'polypeptide(L)'
;MITAEHIQTYRYYAGDIDAWARLKNSESTMTDGIWYTIQNILHDLYLTKHANTSEIFRQQLSNQIRAVCENPQVEKELLELSAETNP
;
A
#
# COMPACT_ATOMS: atom_id res chain seq x y z
N MET A 1 -5.68 3.43 -9.29
CA MET A 1 -5.94 4.27 -8.10
C MET A 1 -6.24 3.33 -6.95
N ILE A 2 -5.59 3.52 -5.81
CA ILE A 2 -5.82 2.77 -4.58
C ILE A 2 -7.07 3.36 -3.91
N THR A 3 -7.93 2.49 -3.39
CA THR A 3 -9.20 2.82 -2.73
C THR A 3 -9.22 2.14 -1.37
N ALA A 4 -10.20 2.47 -0.53
CA ALA A 4 -10.36 1.78 0.75
C ALA A 4 -10.58 0.27 0.58
N GLU A 5 -11.34 -0.16 -0.45
CA GLU A 5 -11.56 -1.58 -0.76
C GLU A 5 -10.23 -2.30 -1.06
N HIS A 6 -9.32 -1.66 -1.80
CA HIS A 6 -8.01 -2.22 -2.06
C HIS A 6 -7.21 -2.44 -0.77
N ILE A 7 -7.20 -1.45 0.14
CA ILE A 7 -6.49 -1.56 1.42
C ILE A 7 -7.10 -2.69 2.27
N GLN A 8 -8.42 -2.78 2.35
CA GLN A 8 -9.10 -3.85 3.10
C GLN A 8 -8.81 -5.23 2.52
N THR A 9 -8.78 -5.36 1.19
CA THR A 9 -8.41 -6.60 0.51
C THR A 9 -6.98 -7.00 0.85
N TYR A 10 -6.03 -6.07 0.75
CA TYR A 10 -4.64 -6.34 1.10
C TYR A 10 -4.48 -6.78 2.57
N ARG A 11 -5.19 -6.11 3.48
CA ARG A 11 -5.20 -6.45 4.92
C ARG A 11 -5.84 -7.81 5.18
N TYR A 12 -6.96 -8.14 4.53
CA TYR A 12 -7.65 -9.42 4.70
C TYR A 12 -6.75 -10.61 4.37
N TYR A 13 -5.94 -10.48 3.32
CA TYR A 13 -4.96 -11.49 2.92
C TYR A 13 -3.60 -11.31 3.59
N ALA A 14 -3.45 -10.36 4.52
CA ALA A 14 -2.20 -10.07 5.23
C ALA A 14 -0.97 -9.89 4.30
N GLY A 15 -1.17 -9.29 3.12
CA GLY A 15 -0.10 -9.13 2.12
C GLY A 15 0.31 -10.40 1.39
N ASP A 16 -0.37 -11.54 1.59
CA ASP A 16 -0.18 -12.78 0.84
C ASP A 16 -0.83 -12.71 -0.55
N ILE A 17 -0.01 -12.36 -1.54
CA ILE A 17 -0.44 -12.25 -2.94
C ILE A 17 -0.86 -13.61 -3.53
N ASP A 18 -0.25 -14.70 -3.09
CA ASP A 18 -0.56 -16.04 -3.60
C ASP A 18 -1.94 -16.49 -3.10
N ALA A 19 -2.24 -16.24 -1.82
CA ALA A 19 -3.55 -16.49 -1.25
C ALA A 19 -4.63 -15.66 -1.96
N TRP A 20 -4.38 -14.37 -2.18
CA TRP A 20 -5.30 -13.50 -2.92
C TRP A 20 -5.48 -13.97 -4.37
N ALA A 21 -4.41 -14.27 -5.10
CA ALA A 21 -4.49 -14.68 -6.50
C ALA A 21 -5.29 -15.98 -6.69
N ARG A 22 -5.24 -16.90 -5.71
CA ARG A 22 -5.95 -18.19 -5.73
C ARG A 22 -7.41 -18.08 -5.27
N LEU A 23 -7.71 -17.20 -4.34
CA LEU A 23 -9.01 -17.11 -3.67
C LEU A 23 -9.84 -15.90 -4.08
N LYS A 24 -9.29 -15.00 -4.91
CA LYS A 24 -10.00 -13.79 -5.35
C LYS A 24 -11.32 -14.15 -6.03
N ASN A 25 -12.35 -13.38 -5.69
CA ASN A 25 -13.60 -13.39 -6.43
C ASN A 25 -13.40 -12.69 -7.79
N SER A 26 -14.24 -13.01 -8.76
CA SER A 26 -14.22 -12.36 -10.09
C SER A 26 -14.65 -10.90 -10.05
N GLU A 27 -15.28 -10.45 -8.96
CA GLU A 27 -15.78 -9.09 -8.77
C GLU A 27 -14.78 -8.15 -8.09
N SER A 28 -13.65 -8.68 -7.59
CA SER A 28 -12.62 -7.87 -6.93
C SER A 28 -12.04 -6.82 -7.88
N THR A 29 -12.05 -5.57 -7.44
CA THR A 29 -11.37 -4.45 -8.13
C THR A 29 -9.85 -4.48 -7.96
N MET A 30 -9.34 -5.25 -6.99
CA MET A 30 -7.91 -5.46 -6.79
C MET A 30 -7.27 -6.10 -8.02
N THR A 31 -6.09 -5.60 -8.38
CA THR A 31 -5.25 -6.14 -9.45
C THR A 31 -3.82 -6.30 -8.95
N ASP A 32 -3.03 -7.14 -9.62
CA ASP A 32 -1.62 -7.36 -9.28
C ASP A 32 -0.85 -6.04 -9.24
N GLY A 33 -1.12 -5.14 -10.19
CA GLY A 33 -0.48 -3.81 -10.24
C GLY A 33 -0.80 -2.95 -9.01
N ILE A 34 -2.05 -2.98 -8.53
CA ILE A 34 -2.46 -2.27 -7.32
C ILE A 34 -1.80 -2.91 -6.09
N TRP A 35 -1.76 -4.24 -6.05
CA TRP A 35 -1.11 -5.00 -4.99
C TRP A 35 0.37 -4.62 -4.83
N TYR A 36 1.12 -4.68 -5.94
CA TYR A 36 2.54 -4.31 -5.94
C TYR A 36 2.74 -2.84 -5.61
N THR A 37 1.83 -1.95 -6.01
CA THR A 37 1.89 -0.54 -5.64
C THR A 37 1.76 -0.36 -4.12
N ILE A 38 0.79 -1.03 -3.48
CA ILE A 38 0.63 -1.02 -2.02
C ILE A 38 1.91 -1.56 -1.36
N GLN A 39 2.37 -2.73 -1.78
CA GLN A 39 3.54 -3.39 -1.20
C GLN A 39 4.81 -2.54 -1.30
N ASN A 40 5.07 -1.92 -2.45
CA ASN A 40 6.22 -1.03 -2.65
C ASN A 40 6.13 0.20 -1.74
N ILE A 41 4.94 0.81 -1.61
CA ILE A 41 4.75 1.96 -0.72
C ILE A 41 4.98 1.56 0.75
N LEU A 42 4.47 0.41 1.19
CA LEU A 42 4.70 -0.06 2.56
C LEU A 42 6.20 -0.31 2.82
N HIS A 43 6.91 -0.88 1.85
CA HIS A 43 8.36 -1.05 1.92
C HIS A 43 9.10 0.30 2.01
N ASP A 44 8.76 1.25 1.14
CA ASP A 44 9.40 2.57 1.14
C ASP A 44 9.10 3.34 2.43
N LEU A 45 7.87 3.24 2.97
CA LEU A 45 7.49 3.80 4.27
C LEU A 45 8.33 3.19 5.39
N TYR A 46 8.51 1.86 5.39
CA TYR A 46 9.39 1.18 6.33
C TYR A 46 10.83 1.72 6.25
N LEU A 47 11.38 1.86 5.04
CA LEU A 47 12.71 2.45 4.85
C LEU A 47 12.79 3.88 5.40
N THR A 48 11.78 4.73 5.19
CA THR A 48 11.81 6.10 5.73
C THR A 48 11.79 6.17 7.25
N LYS A 49 11.19 5.18 7.91
CA LYS A 49 11.07 5.09 9.37
C LYS A 49 12.31 4.48 10.02
N HIS A 50 12.96 3.53 9.36
CA HIS A 50 14.03 2.72 9.95
C HIS A 50 15.43 2.97 9.37
N ALA A 51 15.53 3.61 8.21
CA ALA A 51 16.79 3.98 7.59
C ALA A 51 16.94 5.51 7.51
N ASN A 52 18.20 5.96 7.43
CA ASN A 52 18.52 7.35 7.11
C ASN A 52 18.29 7.59 5.61
N THR A 53 17.03 7.73 5.20
CA THR A 53 16.65 8.12 3.84
C THR A 53 16.87 9.62 3.63
N SER A 54 17.15 10.01 2.39
CA SER A 54 17.29 11.42 2.03
C SER A 54 15.94 12.14 2.07
N GLU A 55 15.95 13.45 2.31
CA GLU A 55 14.73 14.26 2.28
C GLU A 55 14.04 14.24 0.91
N ILE A 56 14.83 14.17 -0.16
CA ILE A 56 14.32 14.05 -1.53
C ILE A 56 13.50 12.78 -1.69
N PHE A 57 13.97 11.65 -1.15
CA PHE A 57 13.25 10.38 -1.20
C PHE A 57 11.92 10.47 -0.43
N ARG A 58 11.91 11.07 0.76
CA ARG A 58 10.69 11.27 1.57
C ARG A 58 9.66 12.11 0.83
N GLN A 59 10.11 13.18 0.17
CA GLN A 59 9.24 14.04 -0.64
C GLN A 59 8.68 13.30 -1.86
N GLN A 60 9.50 12.50 -2.55
CA GLN A 60 9.07 11.67 -3.67
C GLN A 60 8.02 10.64 -3.24
N LEU A 61 8.25 9.94 -2.13
CA LEU A 61 7.31 8.98 -1.57
C LEU A 61 5.97 9.64 -1.21
N SER A 62 6.00 10.80 -0.53
CA SER A 62 4.77 11.53 -0.21
C SER A 62 3.98 11.94 -1.46
N ASN A 63 4.67 12.40 -2.51
CA ASN A 63 4.04 12.74 -3.78
C ASN A 63 3.46 11.50 -4.48
N GLN A 64 4.16 10.37 -4.42
CA GLN A 64 3.70 9.11 -4.98
C GLN A 64 2.43 8.62 -4.28
N ILE A 65 2.40 8.63 -2.94
CA ILE A 65 1.23 8.22 -2.14
C ILE A 65 0.00 9.04 -2.56
N ARG A 66 0.13 10.37 -2.64
CA ARG A 66 -0.94 11.27 -3.09
C ARG A 66 -1.40 11.00 -4.53
N ALA A 67 -0.47 10.65 -5.41
CA ALA A 67 -0.78 10.42 -6.83
C ALA A 67 -1.51 9.08 -7.07
N VAL A 68 -1.31 8.08 -6.21
CA VAL A 68 -1.92 6.76 -6.39
C VAL A 68 -3.20 6.56 -5.58
N CYS A 69 -3.39 7.29 -4.48
CA CYS A 69 -4.57 7.17 -3.63
C CYS A 69 -5.77 7.94 -4.20
N GLU A 70 -6.97 7.41 -3.98
CA GLU A 70 -8.22 8.03 -4.44
C GLU A 70 -8.55 9.34 -3.72
N ASN A 71 -8.22 9.42 -2.43
CA ASN A 71 -8.49 10.59 -1.62
C ASN A 71 -7.59 10.59 -0.36
N PRO A 72 -7.54 11.71 0.40
CA PRO A 72 -6.71 11.81 1.59
C PRO A 72 -7.05 10.82 2.71
N GLN A 73 -8.28 10.29 2.75
CA GLN A 73 -8.66 9.28 3.73
C GLN A 73 -8.00 7.93 3.42
N VAL A 74 -7.91 7.55 2.13
CA VAL A 74 -7.17 6.36 1.69
C VAL A 74 -5.67 6.51 1.96
N GLU A 75 -5.11 7.72 1.78
CA GLU A 75 -3.71 7.98 2.16
C GLU A 75 -3.47 7.69 3.65
N LYS A 76 -4.39 8.15 4.51
CA LYS A 76 -4.31 7.92 5.95
C LYS A 76 -4.39 6.42 6.29
N GLU A 77 -5.31 5.70 5.69
CA GLU A 77 -5.45 4.24 5.90
C GLU A 77 -4.20 3.48 5.45
N LEU A 78 -3.55 3.92 4.37
CA LEU A 78 -2.29 3.31 3.90
C LEU A 78 -1.14 3.56 4.87
N LEU A 79 -1.06 4.76 5.45
CA LEU A 79 -0.09 5.08 6.49
C LEU A 79 -0.35 4.28 7.77
N GLU A 80 -1.61 4.09 8.17
CA GLU A 80 -1.99 3.23 9.29
C GLU A 80 -1.60 1.77 9.05
N LEU A 81 -1.87 1.23 7.85
CA LEU A 81 -1.45 -0.11 7.45
C LEU A 81 0.07 -0.29 7.55
N SER A 82 0.87 0.73 7.19
CA SER A 82 2.34 0.68 7.34
C SER A 82 2.81 0.65 8.79
N ALA A 83 2.00 1.14 9.74
CA ALA A 83 2.30 1.05 11.16
C ALA A 83 1.94 -0.32 11.75
N GLU A 84 0.91 -0.97 11.20
CA GLU A 84 0.48 -2.34 11.56
C GLU A 84 1.44 -3.40 11.00
N THR A 85 1.96 -3.17 9.80
CA THR A 85 2.73 -4.16 9.03
C THR A 85 4.22 -3.87 9.21
N ASN A 86 4.89 -4.66 10.06
CA ASN A 86 6.36 -4.70 10.10
C ASN A 86 6.80 -5.77 9.08
N PRO A 87 7.54 -5.43 8.01
CA PRO A 87 7.99 -6.39 7.01
C PRO A 87 8.94 -7.45 7.56
#